data_AF-A0A5P0ZT67-F1
#
_entry.id   AF-A0A5P0ZT67-F1
#
_cell.length_a   1.000
_cell.length_b   1.000
_cell.length_c   1.000
_cell.angle_alpha   90.00
_cell.angle_beta   90.00
_cell.angle_gamma   90.00
#
_symmetry.space_group_name_H-M   'P 1'
#
loop_
_entity.id
_entity.type
_entity.pdbx_description
1 polymer ?
#
loop_
_entity_poly.entity_id
_entity_poly.type
_entity_poly.pdbx_seq_one_letter_code
_entity_poly.pdbx_strand_id
1 'polypeptide(L)'
;MSRTPYTFQDTDAFKSTEQLIIRGRFFATTVSDQFDQFEPEKRNIHKILNIKNKLLVPELLAVKRERMSKSLFAFFRGTVDVMHYDLSRNENSGIKVLVGGDAHLGNFGFYGSSEGQLLFDM
;
A
#
# COMPACT_ATOMS: atom_id res chain seq x y z
N MET A 1 2.69 -0.46 -26.86
CA MET A 1 2.43 -1.72 -26.14
C MET A 1 2.43 -1.43 -24.65
N SER A 2 1.27 -1.54 -24.01
CA SER A 2 1.12 -1.32 -22.57
C SER A 2 1.91 -2.40 -21.82
N ARG A 3 3.04 -2.05 -21.21
CA ARG A 3 3.68 -2.92 -20.22
C ARG A 3 2.81 -2.88 -18.98
N THR A 4 2.22 -4.01 -18.61
CA THR A 4 1.59 -4.16 -17.30
C THR A 4 2.63 -3.76 -16.25
N PRO A 5 2.35 -2.83 -15.33
CA PRO A 5 3.36 -2.28 -14.43
C PRO A 5 3.92 -3.32 -13.44
N TYR A 6 3.23 -4.46 -13.29
CA TYR A 6 3.62 -5.57 -12.43
C TYR A 6 3.27 -6.90 -13.11
N THR A 7 4.17 -7.89 -12.99
CA THR A 7 3.92 -9.27 -13.44
C THR A 7 4.15 -10.24 -12.29
N PHE A 8 3.49 -11.40 -12.31
CA PHE A 8 3.74 -12.47 -11.33
C PHE A 8 5.21 -12.94 -11.35
N GLN A 9 5.91 -12.77 -12.48
CA GLN A 9 7.33 -13.12 -12.62
C GLN A 9 8.24 -12.27 -11.74
N ASP A 10 7.79 -11.07 -11.34
CA ASP A 10 8.54 -10.17 -10.46
C ASP A 10 8.35 -10.49 -8.97
N THR A 11 7.67 -11.60 -8.65
CA THR A 11 7.25 -11.98 -7.30
C THR A 11 7.80 -13.35 -6.92
N ASP A 12 7.84 -13.65 -5.63
CA ASP A 12 8.19 -14.97 -5.10
C ASP A 12 7.01 -15.97 -5.17
N ALA A 13 5.94 -15.67 -5.91
CA ALA A 13 4.74 -16.51 -6.01
C ALA A 13 5.01 -17.92 -6.56
N PHE A 14 6.12 -18.11 -7.29
CA PHE A 14 6.52 -19.41 -7.83
C PHE A 14 7.51 -20.18 -6.94
N LYS A 15 7.89 -19.64 -5.78
CA LYS A 15 8.72 -20.35 -4.80
C LYS A 15 7.86 -21.33 -4.00
N SER A 16 8.47 -22.42 -3.53
CA SER A 16 7.73 -23.38 -2.70
C SER A 16 7.41 -22.77 -1.32
N THR A 17 6.30 -23.21 -0.73
CA THR A 17 5.89 -22.79 0.63
C THR A 17 7.01 -23.01 1.65
N GLU A 18 7.72 -24.13 1.57
CA GLU A 18 8.83 -24.45 2.45
C GLU A 18 9.99 -23.43 2.31
N GLN A 19 10.37 -23.08 1.08
CA GLN A 19 11.40 -22.08 0.83
C GLN A 19 11.00 -20.71 1.40
N LEU A 20 9.72 -20.33 1.24
CA LEU A 20 9.20 -19.07 1.78
C LEU A 20 9.19 -19.07 3.32
N ILE A 21 8.83 -20.18 3.96
CA ILE A 21 8.85 -20.31 5.43
C ILE A 21 10.28 -20.20 5.97
N ILE A 22 11.23 -20.93 5.39
CA ILE A 22 12.64 -20.89 5.81
C ILE A 22 13.17 -19.46 5.69
N ARG A 23 12.91 -18.82 4.55
CA ARG A 23 13.35 -17.44 4.27
C ARG A 23 12.69 -16.43 5.21
N GLY A 24 11.39 -16.57 5.47
CA GLY A 24 10.66 -15.72 6.41
C GLY A 24 11.20 -15.84 7.84
N ARG A 25 11.47 -17.06 8.31
CA ARG A 25 12.08 -17.30 9.63
C ARG A 25 13.46 -16.69 9.75
N PHE A 26 14.30 -16.86 8.72
CA PHE A 26 15.63 -16.24 8.68
C PHE A 26 15.52 -14.71 8.84
N PHE A 27 14.71 -14.05 8.02
CA PHE A 27 14.58 -12.59 8.10
C PHE A 27 13.95 -12.10 9.39
N ALA A 28 12.97 -12.82 9.96
CA ALA A 28 12.39 -12.48 11.25
C ALA A 28 13.43 -12.45 12.40
N THR A 29 14.56 -13.12 12.23
CA THR A 29 15.65 -13.15 13.23
C THR A 29 16.86 -12.29 12.88
N THR A 30 17.02 -11.92 11.61
CA THR A 30 18.24 -11.27 11.11
C THR A 30 18.02 -9.82 10.69
N VAL A 31 16.80 -9.44 10.34
CA VAL A 31 16.44 -8.06 9.99
C VAL A 31 16.09 -7.33 11.27
N SER A 32 16.71 -6.17 11.51
CA SER A 32 16.44 -5.35 12.68
C SER A 32 15.11 -4.60 12.51
N ASP A 33 14.27 -4.61 13.54
CA ASP A 33 13.00 -3.89 13.59
C ASP A 33 13.13 -2.54 14.30
N GLN A 34 13.94 -1.64 13.76
CA GLN A 34 14.15 -0.29 14.34
C GLN A 34 12.96 0.68 14.14
N PHE A 35 11.74 0.16 14.00
CA PHE A 35 10.55 0.98 13.84
C PHE A 35 10.24 1.83 15.06
N ASP A 36 10.68 1.40 16.25
CA ASP A 36 10.59 2.15 17.50
C ASP A 36 11.45 3.41 17.50
N GLN A 37 12.43 3.52 16.60
CA GLN A 37 13.34 4.65 16.45
C GLN A 37 13.01 5.53 15.23
N PHE A 38 11.82 5.34 14.63
CA PHE A 38 11.44 6.11 13.45
C PHE A 38 11.22 7.59 13.80
N GLU A 39 12.12 8.45 13.30
CA GLU A 39 12.00 9.90 13.41
C GLU A 39 11.43 10.48 12.10
N PRO A 40 10.24 11.11 12.13
CA PRO A 40 9.61 11.64 10.93
C PRO A 40 10.36 12.88 10.41
N GLU A 41 10.96 12.75 9.24
CA GLU A 41 11.52 13.90 8.52
C GLU A 41 10.43 14.68 7.77
N LYS A 42 10.58 16.01 7.72
CA LYS A 42 9.71 16.85 6.89
C LYS A 42 9.95 16.55 5.41
N ARG A 43 8.91 16.04 4.74
CA ARG A 43 8.93 15.65 3.33
C ARG A 43 8.10 16.57 2.44
N ASN A 44 8.47 16.66 1.16
CA ASN A 44 7.65 17.33 0.16
C ASN A 44 6.56 16.36 -0.35
N ILE A 45 5.40 16.40 0.30
CA ILE A 45 4.26 15.52 -0.02
C ILE A 45 3.80 15.70 -1.47
N HIS A 46 3.85 16.91 -2.03
CA HIS A 46 3.49 17.13 -3.43
C HIS A 46 4.39 16.36 -4.38
N LYS A 47 5.71 16.34 -4.13
CA LYS A 47 6.67 15.60 -4.95
C LYS A 47 6.38 14.10 -4.94
N ILE A 48 6.06 13.55 -3.76
CA ILE A 48 5.72 12.13 -3.58
C ILE A 48 4.41 11.80 -4.33
N LEU A 49 3.33 12.53 -4.06
CA LEU A 49 2.02 12.23 -4.62
C LEU A 49 1.91 12.50 -6.12
N ASN A 50 2.67 13.45 -6.66
CA ASN A 50 2.60 13.80 -8.08
C ASN A 50 3.08 12.69 -9.02
N ILE A 51 3.91 11.75 -8.55
CA ILE A 51 4.31 10.58 -9.35
C ILE A 51 3.07 9.76 -9.70
N LYS A 52 2.26 9.39 -8.69
CA LYS A 52 1.04 8.62 -8.88
C LYS A 52 -0.08 9.45 -9.51
N ASN A 53 -0.24 10.72 -9.14
CA ASN A 53 -1.29 11.57 -9.70
C ASN A 53 -1.19 11.73 -11.23
N LYS A 54 0.01 11.64 -11.82
CA LYS A 54 0.22 11.63 -13.28
C LYS A 54 -0.36 10.40 -13.99
N LEU A 55 -0.59 9.32 -13.26
CA LEU A 55 -1.17 8.06 -13.77
C LEU A 55 -2.69 8.00 -13.57
N LEU A 56 -3.27 8.98 -12.86
CA LEU A 56 -4.70 9.05 -12.59
C LEU A 56 -5.40 9.94 -13.61
N VAL A 57 -6.72 9.76 -13.72
CA VAL A 57 -7.60 10.62 -14.53
C VAL A 57 -7.51 12.06 -14.00
N PRO A 58 -6.96 13.03 -14.76
CA PRO A 58 -6.68 14.38 -14.27
C PRO A 58 -7.90 15.11 -13.70
N GLU A 59 -9.06 14.93 -14.31
CA GLU A 59 -10.33 15.56 -13.95
C GLU A 59 -10.81 15.12 -12.55
N LEU A 60 -10.43 13.92 -12.11
CA LEU A 60 -10.81 13.38 -10.81
C LEU A 60 -9.84 13.75 -9.68
N LEU A 61 -8.71 14.41 -9.98
CA LEU A 61 -7.73 14.79 -8.96
C LEU A 61 -8.29 15.80 -7.95
N ALA A 62 -9.21 16.68 -8.37
CA ALA A 62 -9.89 17.61 -7.47
C ALA A 62 -10.76 16.85 -6.46
N VAL A 63 -11.60 15.92 -6.94
CA VAL A 63 -12.46 15.07 -6.10
C VAL A 63 -11.62 14.23 -5.14
N LYS A 64 -10.50 13.66 -5.61
CA LYS A 64 -9.57 12.92 -4.74
C LYS A 64 -9.08 13.80 -3.58
N ARG A 65 -8.63 15.03 -3.87
CA ARG A 65 -8.15 15.97 -2.84
C ARG A 65 -9.26 16.35 -1.86
N GLU A 66 -10.46 16.62 -2.35
CA GLU A 66 -11.62 16.94 -1.52
C GLU A 66 -11.99 15.78 -0.58
N ARG A 67 -12.03 14.54 -1.07
CA ARG A 67 -12.32 13.36 -0.26
C ARG A 67 -11.24 13.09 0.79
N MET A 68 -9.97 13.22 0.41
CA MET A 68 -8.84 13.07 1.34
C MET A 68 -8.81 14.15 2.43
N SER A 69 -9.33 15.36 2.17
CA SER A 69 -9.31 16.45 3.15
C SER A 69 -10.35 16.31 4.27
N LYS A 70 -11.24 15.31 4.21
CA LYS A 70 -12.34 15.15 5.19
C LYS A 70 -11.87 14.67 6.56
N SER A 71 -10.74 13.96 6.64
CA SER A 71 -10.16 13.51 7.91
C SER A 71 -8.71 13.06 7.74
N LEU A 72 -7.95 12.97 8.84
CA LEU A 72 -6.61 12.38 8.84
C LEU A 72 -6.62 10.94 8.31
N PHE A 73 -7.63 10.16 8.69
CA PHE A 73 -7.82 8.80 8.19
C PHE A 73 -7.98 8.78 6.66
N ALA A 74 -8.87 9.63 6.12
CA ALA A 74 -9.09 9.71 4.67
C ALA A 74 -7.83 10.18 3.92
N PHE A 75 -7.06 11.10 4.51
CA PHE A 75 -5.78 11.53 3.98
C PHE A 75 -4.81 10.34 3.88
N PHE A 76 -4.49 9.68 4.99
CA PHE A 76 -3.50 8.60 5.00
C PHE A 76 -3.94 7.40 4.14
N ARG A 77 -5.25 7.07 4.12
CA ARG A 77 -5.82 6.06 3.22
C ARG A 77 -5.61 6.40 1.74
N GLY A 78 -5.77 7.68 1.37
CA GLY A 78 -5.59 8.16 0.00
C GLY A 78 -4.12 8.41 -0.41
N THR A 79 -3.18 8.34 0.54
CA THR A 79 -1.77 8.70 0.35
C THR A 79 -0.80 7.61 0.81
N VAL A 80 -1.05 6.34 0.46
CA VAL A 80 -0.14 5.22 0.80
C VAL A 80 1.31 5.45 0.35
N ASP A 81 1.54 6.21 -0.72
CA ASP A 81 2.87 6.55 -1.22
C ASP A 81 3.71 7.34 -0.19
N VAL A 82 3.04 8.05 0.71
CA VAL A 82 3.68 8.78 1.81
C VAL A 82 4.23 7.83 2.86
N MET A 83 3.44 6.82 3.26
CA MET A 83 3.89 5.75 4.15
C MET A 83 5.00 4.94 3.48
N HIS A 84 4.87 4.61 2.19
CA HIS A 84 5.92 3.93 1.45
C HIS A 84 7.24 4.72 1.44
N TYR A 85 7.19 6.04 1.23
CA TYR A 85 8.38 6.89 1.27
C TYR A 85 9.13 6.76 2.61
N ASP A 86 8.40 6.81 3.72
CA ASP A 86 8.95 6.69 5.07
C ASP A 86 9.56 5.30 5.31
N LEU A 87 8.82 4.25 4.93
CA LEU A 87 9.23 2.86 5.19
C LEU A 87 10.31 2.35 4.24
N SER A 88 10.41 2.92 3.02
CA SER A 88 11.34 2.46 1.98
C SER A 88 12.82 2.54 2.36
N ARG A 89 13.15 3.35 3.37
CA ARG A 89 14.50 3.54 3.89
C ARG A 89 14.88 2.53 4.97
N ASN A 90 13.92 1.76 5.47
CA ASN A 90 14.15 0.73 6.48
C ASN A 90 14.56 -0.57 5.82
N GLU A 91 15.10 -1.48 6.64
CA GLU A 91 15.35 -2.84 6.20
C GLU A 91 14.05 -3.52 5.75
N ASN A 92 14.14 -4.32 4.68
CA ASN A 92 13.02 -5.08 4.16
C ASN A 92 13.43 -6.55 4.03
N SER A 93 12.46 -7.45 4.15
CA SER A 93 12.70 -8.89 4.02
C SER A 93 13.09 -9.32 2.61
N GLY A 94 13.00 -8.44 1.60
CA GLY A 94 13.23 -8.80 0.20
C GLY A 94 12.31 -9.89 -0.35
N ILE A 95 11.26 -10.28 0.40
CA ILE A 95 10.22 -11.21 -0.05
C ILE A 95 9.24 -10.42 -0.91
N LYS A 96 9.12 -10.81 -2.17
CA LYS A 96 8.26 -10.11 -3.13
C LYS A 96 6.92 -10.81 -3.21
N VAL A 97 5.87 -10.17 -2.72
CA VAL A 97 4.51 -10.71 -2.72
C VAL A 97 3.57 -9.83 -3.54
N LEU A 98 2.50 -10.44 -4.05
CA LEU A 98 1.32 -9.70 -4.46
C LEU A 98 0.41 -9.58 -3.25
N VAL A 99 0.12 -8.34 -2.88
CA VAL A 99 -0.79 -8.01 -1.79
C VAL A 99 -1.92 -7.15 -2.35
N GLY A 100 -3.15 -7.51 -2.00
CA GLY A 100 -4.30 -6.64 -2.20
C GLY A 100 -4.16 -5.43 -1.27
N GLY A 101 -4.17 -4.23 -1.83
CA GLY A 101 -4.03 -2.97 -1.06
C GLY A 101 -5.28 -2.56 -0.27
N ASP A 102 -6.24 -3.47 -0.14
CA ASP A 102 -7.58 -3.21 0.42
C ASP A 102 -7.80 -3.87 1.79
N ALA A 103 -6.84 -4.67 2.28
CA ALA A 103 -6.99 -5.32 3.58
C ALA A 103 -6.79 -4.33 4.73
N HIS A 104 -7.86 -3.63 5.13
CA HIS A 104 -7.87 -2.77 6.31
C HIS A 104 -9.19 -2.90 7.08
N LEU A 105 -9.16 -2.69 8.40
CA LEU A 105 -10.35 -2.86 9.26
C LEU A 105 -11.59 -2.08 8.79
N GLY A 106 -11.40 -0.94 8.10
CA GLY A 106 -12.50 -0.14 7.56
C GLY A 106 -13.19 -0.70 6.31
N ASN A 107 -12.75 -1.83 5.75
CA ASN A 107 -13.42 -2.58 4.70
C ASN A 107 -14.17 -3.79 5.26
N PHE A 108 -13.83 -4.25 6.48
CA PHE A 108 -14.60 -5.27 7.17
C PHE A 108 -15.96 -4.71 7.59
N GLY A 109 -16.96 -4.93 6.77
CA GLY A 109 -18.29 -4.42 7.05
C GLY A 109 -19.30 -4.75 5.98
N PHE A 110 -20.55 -4.43 6.30
CA PHE A 110 -21.64 -4.48 5.35
C PHE A 110 -21.99 -3.08 4.86
N TYR A 111 -22.12 -2.91 3.55
CA TYR A 111 -22.42 -1.66 2.88
C TYR A 111 -23.67 -1.81 2.03
N GLY A 112 -24.46 -0.74 1.90
CA GLY A 112 -25.61 -0.73 1.00
C GLY A 112 -25.18 -0.35 -0.42
N SER A 113 -25.54 -1.18 -1.40
CA SER A 113 -25.42 -0.81 -2.82
C SER A 113 -26.56 0.14 -3.23
N SER A 114 -26.40 0.83 -4.37
CA SER A 114 -27.46 1.65 -4.97
C SER A 114 -28.72 0.85 -5.31
N GLU A 115 -28.57 -0.45 -5.54
CA GLU A 115 -29.62 -1.42 -5.88
C GLU A 115 -30.29 -2.00 -4.62
N GLY A 116 -29.91 -1.53 -3.42
CA GLY A 116 -30.46 -2.00 -2.14
C GLY A 116 -29.91 -3.35 -1.69
N GLN A 117 -28.77 -3.79 -2.23
CA GLN A 117 -28.13 -5.03 -1.80
C GLN A 117 -27.12 -4.79 -0.70
N LEU A 118 -27.01 -5.78 0.20
CA LEU A 118 -26.00 -5.81 1.24
C LEU A 118 -24.70 -6.34 0.62
N LEU A 119 -23.69 -5.49 0.52
CA LEU A 119 -22.36 -5.83 0.04
C LEU A 119 -21.46 -6.07 1.25
N PHE A 120 -20.64 -7.12 1.19
CA PHE A 120 -19.57 -7.35 2.15
C PHE A 120 -18.23 -7.03 1.48
N ASP A 121 -17.37 -6.32 2.19
CA ASP A 121 -16.02 -5.95 1.73
C ASP A 121 -14.95 -6.51 2.70
N MET A 122 -13.70 -6.66 2.24
CA MET A 122 -12.56 -7.24 2.98
C MET A 122 -11.27 -6.43 2.84
#